data_AF-A0A4Q3UWF1-F1
#
_entry.id   AF-A0A4Q3UWF1-F1
#
_cell.length_a   1.000
_cell.length_b   1.000
_cell.length_c   1.000
_cell.angle_alpha   90.00
_cell.angle_beta   90.00
_cell.angle_gamma   90.00
#
_symmetry.space_group_name_H-M   'P 1'
#
loop_
_entity.id
_entity.type
_entity.pdbx_description
1 polymer ?
#
loop_
_entity_poly.entity_id
_entity_poly.type
_entity_poly.pdbx_seq_one_letter_code
_entity_poly.pdbx_strand_id
1 'polypeptide(L)'
;MERETARTARVGTAERLERVRAFYSLYEDAVEVLLTATTVGASALLQERYDGLRRVVLAEYGPIKPYLLAYLRMTVADAEYGLSHFGRPSDAFEILFGQPELATLLATDDGDMILRITRTREALTLYAEHLRFLVETRPS
;
A
#
# COMPACT_ATOMS: atom_id res chain seq x y z
N MET A 1 -5.99 34.66 -12.35
CA MET A 1 -6.01 33.30 -12.94
C MET A 1 -4.86 32.45 -12.38
N GLU A 2 -3.59 32.82 -12.53
CA GLU A 2 -2.44 32.03 -12.02
C GLU A 2 -2.46 31.77 -10.50
N ARG A 3 -2.81 32.78 -9.68
CA ARG A 3 -2.93 32.62 -8.21
C ARG A 3 -4.04 31.67 -7.77
N GLU A 4 -5.10 31.57 -8.56
CA GLU A 4 -6.25 30.70 -8.26
C GLU A 4 -5.93 29.24 -8.61
N THR A 5 -5.23 29.02 -9.73
CA THR A 5 -4.70 27.71 -10.11
C THR A 5 -3.65 27.20 -9.10
N ALA A 6 -2.75 28.07 -8.63
CA ALA A 6 -1.75 27.71 -7.62
C ALA A 6 -2.40 27.31 -6.28
N ARG A 7 -3.44 28.03 -5.86
CA ARG A 7 -4.22 27.72 -4.66
C ARG A 7 -4.93 26.36 -4.77
N THR A 8 -5.63 26.11 -5.88
CA THR A 8 -6.33 24.82 -6.12
C THR A 8 -5.36 23.65 -6.17
N ALA A 9 -4.20 23.83 -6.82
CA ALA A 9 -3.16 22.81 -6.87
C ALA A 9 -2.56 22.52 -5.48
N ARG A 10 -2.42 23.53 -4.61
CA ARG A 10 -1.97 23.37 -3.22
C ARG A 10 -2.99 22.62 -2.37
N VAL A 11 -4.28 22.98 -2.46
CA VAL A 11 -5.38 22.28 -1.77
C VAL A 11 -5.39 20.80 -2.17
N GLY A 12 -5.34 20.50 -3.46
CA GLY A 12 -5.29 19.11 -3.93
C GLY A 12 -4.01 18.35 -3.55
N THR A 13 -2.92 19.04 -3.20
CA THR A 13 -1.68 18.39 -2.70
C THR A 13 -1.80 18.07 -1.20
N ALA A 14 -2.38 18.99 -0.41
CA ALA A 14 -2.67 18.76 1.00
C ALA A 14 -3.68 17.62 1.20
N GLU A 15 -4.75 17.57 0.40
CA GLU A 15 -5.72 16.46 0.45
C GLU A 15 -5.08 15.11 0.13
N ARG A 16 -4.16 15.06 -0.84
CA ARG A 16 -3.39 13.85 -1.15
C ARG A 16 -2.46 13.43 -0.01
N LEU A 17 -1.85 14.39 0.70
CA LEU A 17 -1.01 14.12 1.85
C LEU A 17 -1.81 13.50 3.00
N GLU A 18 -2.99 14.05 3.29
CA GLU A 18 -3.86 13.48 4.32
C GLU A 18 -4.37 12.10 3.91
N ARG A 19 -4.70 11.88 2.63
CA ARG A 19 -5.09 10.57 2.13
C ARG A 19 -3.99 9.52 2.28
N VAL A 20 -2.74 9.83 1.90
CA VAL A 20 -1.65 8.85 2.02
C VAL A 20 -1.31 8.55 3.48
N ARG A 21 -1.44 9.53 4.39
CA ARG A 21 -1.28 9.32 5.83
C ARG A 21 -2.35 8.40 6.40
N ALA A 22 -3.62 8.66 6.07
CA ALA A 22 -4.73 7.81 6.47
C ALA A 22 -4.57 6.37 5.93
N PHE A 23 -4.16 6.24 4.67
CA PHE A 23 -3.86 4.94 4.08
C PHE A 23 -2.70 4.23 4.77
N TYR A 24 -1.63 4.95 5.12
CA TYR A 24 -0.48 4.36 5.83
C TYR A 24 -0.91 3.75 7.16
N SER A 25 -1.71 4.46 7.97
CA SER A 25 -2.24 3.91 9.22
C SER A 25 -3.08 2.64 9.00
N LEU A 26 -4.01 2.68 8.04
CA LEU A 26 -4.82 1.52 7.68
C LEU A 26 -3.98 0.32 7.20
N TYR A 27 -2.94 0.60 6.40
CA TYR A 27 -2.01 -0.41 5.92
C TYR A 27 -1.21 -1.04 7.07
N GLU A 28 -0.75 -0.25 8.04
CA GLU A 28 -0.05 -0.77 9.22
C GLU A 28 -0.94 -1.70 10.07
N ASP A 29 -2.22 -1.35 10.25
CA ASP A 29 -3.18 -2.23 10.94
C ASP A 29 -3.32 -3.58 10.21
N ALA A 30 -3.35 -3.57 8.87
CA ALA A 30 -3.41 -4.77 8.06
C ALA A 30 -2.10 -5.60 8.13
N VAL A 31 -0.95 -4.93 8.13
CA VAL A 31 0.36 -5.57 8.29
C VAL A 31 0.51 -6.23 9.65
N GLU A 32 0.00 -5.63 10.72
CA GLU A 32 0.00 -6.24 12.05
C GLU A 32 -0.68 -7.62 12.04
N VAL A 33 -1.80 -7.76 11.33
CA VAL A 33 -2.49 -9.04 11.17
C VAL A 33 -1.62 -10.04 10.43
N LEU A 34 -0.96 -9.63 9.33
CA LEU A 34 -0.05 -10.50 8.57
C LEU A 34 1.12 -10.98 9.44
N LEU A 35 1.80 -10.09 10.15
CA LEU A 35 2.94 -10.42 11.01
C LEU A 35 2.54 -11.28 12.22
N THR A 36 1.35 -11.06 12.76
CA THR A 36 0.79 -11.93 13.79
C THR A 36 0.59 -13.34 13.21
N ALA A 37 -0.02 -13.43 12.03
CA ALA A 37 -0.31 -14.69 11.37
C ALA A 37 0.96 -15.47 10.96
N THR A 38 2.05 -14.79 10.59
CA THR A 38 3.36 -15.46 10.34
C THR A 38 3.95 -16.05 11.61
N THR A 39 3.59 -15.53 12.78
CA THR A 39 4.14 -15.98 14.08
C THR A 39 3.32 -17.12 14.68
N VAL A 40 1.98 -17.00 14.66
CA VAL A 40 1.07 -17.95 15.34
C VAL A 40 0.25 -18.82 14.40
N GLY A 41 0.39 -18.63 13.09
CA GLY A 41 -0.42 -19.28 12.05
C GLY A 41 -1.76 -18.59 11.79
N ALA A 42 -2.45 -19.03 10.73
CA ALA A 42 -3.80 -18.57 10.43
C ALA A 42 -4.80 -19.13 11.46
N SER A 43 -5.75 -18.28 11.87
CA SER A 43 -6.88 -18.66 12.74
C SER A 43 -8.16 -17.99 12.25
N ALA A 44 -9.32 -18.48 12.67
CA ALA A 44 -10.60 -17.87 12.30
C ALA A 44 -10.70 -16.39 12.71
N LEU A 45 -10.20 -16.04 13.90
CA LEU A 45 -10.17 -14.66 14.39
C LEU A 45 -9.25 -13.76 13.53
N LEU A 46 -8.07 -14.26 13.15
CA LEU A 46 -7.16 -13.51 12.28
C LEU A 46 -7.70 -13.39 10.85
N GLN A 47 -8.37 -14.42 10.34
CA GLN A 47 -9.05 -14.39 9.04
C GLN A 47 -10.15 -13.32 9.03
N GLU A 48 -10.98 -13.24 10.07
CA GLU A 48 -12.03 -12.21 10.17
C GLU A 48 -11.44 -10.79 10.17
N ARG A 49 -10.39 -10.55 10.97
CA ARG A 49 -9.67 -9.27 10.98
C ARG A 49 -9.06 -8.96 9.61
N TYR A 50 -8.43 -9.96 8.99
CA TYR A 50 -7.83 -9.84 7.67
C TYR A 50 -8.88 -9.49 6.62
N ASP A 51 -10.03 -10.15 6.57
CA ASP A 51 -11.10 -9.87 5.61
C ASP A 51 -11.66 -8.45 5.73
N GLY A 52 -11.83 -7.99 6.97
CA GLY A 52 -12.26 -6.62 7.26
C GLY A 52 -11.26 -5.59 6.72
N LEU A 53 -9.97 -5.76 7.06
CA LEU A 53 -8.93 -4.82 6.67
C LEU A 53 -8.59 -4.90 5.18
N ARG A 54 -8.41 -6.11 4.64
CA ARG A 54 -8.09 -6.41 3.24
C ARG A 54 -9.01 -5.67 2.28
N ARG A 55 -10.32 -5.74 2.52
CA ARG A 55 -11.32 -5.09 1.66
C ARG A 55 -11.10 -3.57 1.60
N VAL A 56 -10.84 -2.96 2.75
CA VAL A 56 -10.67 -1.50 2.86
C VAL A 56 -9.32 -1.09 2.26
N VAL A 57 -8.21 -1.78 2.58
CA VAL A 57 -6.90 -1.44 2.00
C VAL A 57 -6.88 -1.58 0.48
N LEU A 58 -7.51 -2.60 -0.09
CA LEU A 58 -7.59 -2.76 -1.55
C LEU A 58 -8.39 -1.63 -2.21
N ALA A 59 -9.49 -1.21 -1.59
CA ALA A 59 -10.32 -0.11 -2.08
C ALA A 59 -9.56 1.23 -2.03
N GLU A 60 -8.87 1.51 -0.93
CA GLU A 60 -8.11 2.76 -0.74
C GLU A 60 -6.79 2.78 -1.54
N TYR A 61 -6.23 1.62 -1.88
CA TYR A 61 -5.00 1.51 -2.67
C TYR A 61 -5.19 1.99 -4.11
N GLY A 62 -6.32 1.67 -4.74
CA GLY A 62 -6.58 2.00 -6.16
C GLY A 62 -6.34 3.47 -6.51
N PRO A 63 -6.92 4.43 -5.77
CA PRO A 63 -6.71 5.86 -6.00
C PRO A 63 -5.28 6.36 -5.77
N ILE A 64 -4.49 5.72 -4.90
CA ILE A 64 -3.12 6.16 -4.58
C ILE A 64 -2.06 5.47 -5.44
N LYS A 65 -2.34 4.25 -5.94
CA LYS A 65 -1.42 3.41 -6.69
C LYS A 65 -0.69 4.16 -7.81
N PRO A 66 -1.35 4.92 -8.71
CA PRO A 66 -0.65 5.58 -9.81
C PRO A 66 0.46 6.53 -9.35
N TYR A 67 0.31 7.16 -8.17
CA TYR A 67 1.30 8.05 -7.60
C TYR A 67 2.38 7.28 -6.83
N LEU A 68 1.98 6.19 -6.17
CA LEU A 68 2.88 5.37 -5.38
C LEU A 68 3.87 4.58 -6.26
N LEU A 69 3.47 4.18 -7.45
CA LEU A 69 4.31 3.43 -8.39
C LEU A 69 5.62 4.14 -8.76
N ALA A 70 5.67 5.48 -8.67
CA ALA A 70 6.89 6.25 -8.90
C ALA A 70 7.96 6.04 -7.79
N TYR A 71 7.53 5.60 -6.60
CA TYR A 71 8.38 5.37 -5.42
C TYR A 71 8.51 3.89 -5.07
N LEU A 72 7.61 3.05 -5.60
CA LEU A 72 7.59 1.63 -5.33
C LEU A 72 8.65 0.91 -6.18
N ARG A 73 9.59 0.25 -5.49
CA ARG A 73 10.62 -0.58 -6.14
C ARG A 73 10.00 -1.87 -6.68
N MET A 74 9.60 -1.82 -7.95
CA MET A 74 9.11 -2.98 -8.69
C MET A 74 10.22 -4.01 -8.88
N THR A 75 9.92 -5.29 -8.66
CA THR A 75 10.83 -6.41 -8.93
C THR A 75 10.22 -7.34 -9.96
N VAL A 76 11.06 -8.04 -10.71
CA VAL A 76 10.61 -9.07 -11.67
C VAL A 76 9.90 -10.20 -10.95
N ALA A 77 10.42 -10.61 -9.78
CA ALA A 77 9.82 -11.67 -8.95
C ALA A 77 8.36 -11.36 -8.55
N ASP A 78 8.05 -10.13 -8.15
CA ASP A 78 6.67 -9.74 -7.81
C ASP A 78 5.74 -9.76 -9.05
N ALA A 79 6.25 -9.27 -10.19
CA ALA A 79 5.50 -9.29 -11.44
C ALA A 79 5.20 -10.74 -11.89
N GLU A 80 6.17 -11.65 -11.79
CA GLU A 80 6.03 -13.08 -12.10
C GLU A 80 5.11 -13.80 -11.11
N TYR A 81 5.22 -13.49 -9.81
CA TYR A 81 4.31 -14.00 -8.79
C TYR A 81 2.87 -13.61 -9.13
N GLY A 82 2.63 -12.33 -9.42
CA GLY A 82 1.31 -11.84 -9.78
C GLY A 82 0.74 -12.50 -11.03
N LEU A 83 1.57 -12.70 -12.06
CA LEU A 83 1.17 -13.42 -13.27
C LEU A 83 0.72 -14.85 -12.95
N SER A 84 1.46 -15.53 -12.07
CA SER A 84 1.23 -16.93 -11.73
C SER A 84 0.00 -17.14 -10.83
N HIS A 85 -0.28 -16.20 -9.92
CA HIS A 85 -1.34 -16.34 -8.91
C HIS A 85 -2.61 -15.54 -9.23
N PHE A 86 -2.48 -14.40 -9.93
CA PHE A 86 -3.57 -13.47 -10.18
C PHE A 86 -3.81 -13.22 -11.68
N GLY A 87 -3.02 -13.83 -12.57
CA GLY A 87 -3.16 -13.68 -14.03
C GLY A 87 -2.72 -12.31 -14.57
N ARG A 88 -2.06 -11.48 -13.75
CA ARG A 88 -1.57 -10.15 -14.15
C ARG A 88 -0.31 -9.77 -13.36
N PRO A 89 0.59 -8.95 -13.91
CA PRO A 89 1.69 -8.40 -13.12
C PRO A 89 1.17 -7.68 -11.88
N SER A 90 1.82 -7.91 -10.75
CA SER A 90 1.48 -7.30 -9.47
C SER A 90 2.68 -6.66 -8.82
N ASP A 91 2.40 -5.65 -8.01
CA ASP A 91 3.40 -5.00 -7.17
C ASP A 91 3.45 -5.63 -5.76
N ALA A 92 4.42 -5.18 -4.96
CA ALA A 92 4.64 -5.69 -3.61
C ALA A 92 3.39 -5.59 -2.70
N PHE A 93 2.60 -4.53 -2.80
CA PHE A 93 1.38 -4.37 -2.01
C PHE A 93 0.29 -5.33 -2.48
N GLU A 94 0.08 -5.42 -3.78
CA GLU A 94 -0.95 -6.28 -4.36
C GLU A 94 -0.75 -7.75 -4.03
N ILE A 95 0.49 -8.20 -3.87
CA ILE A 95 0.79 -9.56 -3.44
C ILE A 95 0.39 -9.79 -1.99
N LEU A 96 0.70 -8.85 -1.09
CA LEU A 96 0.39 -8.96 0.34
C LEU A 96 -1.11 -9.12 0.63
N PHE A 97 -1.96 -8.54 -0.21
CA PHE A 97 -3.42 -8.53 0.00
C PHE A 97 -4.20 -9.18 -1.15
N GLY A 98 -3.51 -9.81 -2.10
CA GLY A 98 -4.14 -10.40 -3.28
C GLY A 98 -4.96 -11.64 -2.93
N GLN A 99 -4.45 -12.48 -2.04
CA GLN A 99 -5.11 -13.71 -1.61
C GLN A 99 -6.32 -13.42 -0.69
N PRO A 100 -7.51 -13.99 -0.95
CA PRO A 100 -8.67 -13.84 -0.07
C PRO A 100 -8.48 -14.52 1.29
N GLU A 101 -7.79 -15.65 1.32
CA GLU A 101 -7.60 -16.44 2.53
C GLU A 101 -6.19 -16.24 3.09
N LEU A 102 -6.11 -15.94 4.37
CA LEU A 102 -4.87 -15.73 5.11
C LEU A 102 -4.02 -17.00 5.14
N ALA A 103 -4.64 -18.17 5.26
CA ALA A 103 -3.94 -19.45 5.20
C ALA A 103 -3.26 -19.67 3.83
N THR A 104 -3.96 -19.33 2.74
CA THR A 104 -3.41 -19.42 1.38
C THR A 104 -2.28 -18.42 1.17
N LEU A 105 -2.40 -17.19 1.69
CA LEU A 105 -1.32 -16.20 1.67
C LEU A 105 -0.06 -16.74 2.35
N LEU A 106 -0.18 -17.28 3.57
CA LEU A 106 0.95 -17.83 4.32
C LEU A 106 1.58 -19.05 3.64
N ALA A 107 0.76 -19.93 3.06
CA ALA A 107 1.23 -21.13 2.38
C ALA A 107 1.95 -20.83 1.05
N THR A 108 1.64 -19.70 0.43
CA THR A 108 2.22 -19.25 -0.85
C THR A 108 3.25 -18.15 -0.67
N ASP A 109 3.59 -17.78 0.57
CA ASP A 109 4.69 -16.85 0.84
C ASP A 109 6.02 -17.52 0.50
N ASP A 110 6.77 -16.89 -0.39
CA ASP A 110 8.09 -17.29 -0.85
C ASP A 110 9.22 -16.80 0.08
N GLY A 111 8.86 -16.30 1.27
CA GLY A 111 9.78 -15.70 2.24
C GLY A 111 9.99 -14.19 2.02
N ASP A 112 9.37 -13.58 1.01
CA ASP A 112 9.54 -12.17 0.68
C ASP A 112 8.47 -11.26 1.31
N MET A 113 7.55 -11.78 2.13
CA MET A 113 6.51 -10.97 2.81
C MET A 113 7.10 -9.73 3.51
N ILE A 114 8.15 -9.90 4.32
CA ILE A 114 8.80 -8.79 5.05
C ILE A 114 9.44 -7.79 4.09
N LEU A 115 10.02 -8.25 2.99
CA LEU A 115 10.61 -7.39 1.97
C LEU A 115 9.53 -6.60 1.21
N ARG A 116 8.39 -7.22 0.90
CA ARG A 116 7.22 -6.55 0.29
C ARG A 116 6.63 -5.50 1.23
N ILE A 117 6.54 -5.81 2.52
CA ILE A 117 6.08 -4.87 3.55
C ILE A 117 7.00 -3.65 3.60
N THR A 118 8.32 -3.90 3.67
CA THR A 118 9.34 -2.84 3.76
C THR A 118 9.31 -1.93 2.53
N ARG A 119 9.25 -2.51 1.32
CA ARG A 119 9.19 -1.73 0.07
C ARG A 119 7.93 -0.88 -0.04
N THR A 120 6.79 -1.41 0.41
CA THR A 120 5.53 -0.66 0.43
C THR A 120 5.58 0.50 1.43
N ARG A 121 6.12 0.27 2.65
CA ARG A 121 6.34 1.32 3.65
C ARG A 121 7.24 2.44 3.14
N GLU A 122 8.36 2.07 2.52
CA GLU A 122 9.32 3.02 1.93
C GLU A 122 8.64 3.88 0.87
N ALA A 123 7.89 3.27 -0.05
CA ALA A 123 7.18 4.00 -1.11
C ALA A 123 6.15 4.99 -0.53
N LEU A 124 5.38 4.57 0.48
CA LEU A 124 4.39 5.44 1.13
C LEU A 124 5.06 6.62 1.84
N THR A 125 6.18 6.36 2.51
CA THR A 125 6.97 7.38 3.21
C THR A 125 7.52 8.41 2.23
N LEU A 126 8.21 7.96 1.17
CA LEU A 126 8.79 8.84 0.15
C LEU A 126 7.72 9.66 -0.56
N TYR A 127 6.56 9.07 -0.85
CA TYR A 127 5.46 9.81 -1.46
C TYR A 127 4.89 10.87 -0.51
N ALA A 128 4.70 10.55 0.77
CA ALA A 128 4.24 11.50 1.78
C ALA A 128 5.24 12.65 1.99
N GLU A 129 6.54 12.36 1.99
CA GLU A 129 7.61 13.36 2.06
C GLU A 129 7.61 14.27 0.84
N HIS A 130 7.47 13.72 -0.36
CA HIS A 130 7.35 14.50 -1.59
C HIS A 130 6.15 15.46 -1.54
N LEU A 131 4.98 14.97 -1.12
CA LEU A 131 3.79 15.80 -0.99
C LEU A 131 3.98 16.91 0.05
N ARG A 132 4.61 16.60 1.19
CA ARG A 132 4.93 17.59 2.22
C ARG A 132 5.84 18.68 1.69
N PHE A 133 6.92 18.30 1.00
CA PHE A 133 7.81 19.24 0.34
C PHE A 133 7.05 20.17 -0.60
N LEU A 134 6.14 19.65 -1.43
CA LEU A 134 5.32 20.46 -2.34
C LEU A 134 4.34 21.42 -1.62
N VAL A 135 3.81 21.02 -0.45
CA VAL A 135 2.92 21.87 0.37
C VAL A 135 3.69 23.03 1.02
N GLU A 136 4.94 22.78 1.41
CA GLU A 136 5.81 23.72 2.12
C GLU A 136 6.57 24.67 1.18
N THR A 137 6.98 24.21 0.00
CA THR A 137 7.91 24.95 -0.88
C THR A 137 7.29 25.64 -2.09
N ARG A 138 6.00 25.43 -2.40
CA ARG A 138 5.36 26.16 -3.51
C ARG A 138 5.10 27.63 -3.11
N PRO A 139 5.73 28.63 -3.77
CA PRO A 139 5.47 30.04 -3.50
C PRO A 139 4.03 30.41 -3.90
N SER A 140 3.47 31.36 -3.14
CA SER A 140 2.09 31.88 -3.29
C SER A 140 1.91 32.75 -4.52
#